data_AF-A0A0E0JZY3-F1
#
_entry.id   AF-A0A0E0JZY3-F1
#
_cell.length_a   1.000
_cell.length_b   1.000
_cell.length_c   1.000
_cell.angle_alpha   90.00
_cell.angle_beta   90.00
_cell.angle_gamma   90.00
#
_symmetry.space_group_name_H-M   'P 1'
#
loop_
_entity.id
_entity.type
_entity.pdbx_description
1 polymer ?
#
loop_
_entity_poly.entity_id
_entity_poly.type
_entity_poly.pdbx_seq_one_letter_code
_entity_poly.pdbx_strand_id
1 'polypeptide(L)'
;MASTRFFLLALLAASISHAFASDPSQLQDFCVADKILYMSLGVKQVLVNGFACKDPAAVTVEDFFSGLHMAGNTGNRQGSAVTGVSVAQISGLNTLGISLARINYAPYGLNPPHINPCATKILTILEAS
;
A
#
# COMPACT_ATOMS: atom_id res chain seq x y z
N MET A 1 3.91 18.02 46.45
CA MET A 1 2.71 18.28 45.61
C MET A 1 3.06 18.74 44.20
N ALA A 2 3.94 19.73 43.99
CA ALA A 2 4.29 20.20 42.64
C ALA A 2 5.00 19.13 41.78
N SER A 3 6.00 18.42 42.33
CA SER A 3 6.73 17.34 41.63
C SER A 3 5.81 16.21 41.13
N THR A 4 4.86 15.76 41.95
CA THR A 4 3.85 14.76 41.56
C THR A 4 2.98 15.23 40.41
N ARG A 5 2.60 16.53 40.38
CA ARG A 5 1.81 17.11 39.29
C ARG A 5 2.60 17.19 37.98
N PHE A 6 3.89 17.55 38.04
CA PHE A 6 4.76 17.54 36.86
C PHE A 6 4.96 16.13 36.30
N PHE A 7 5.11 15.13 37.18
CA PHE A 7 5.24 13.73 36.77
C PHE A 7 3.97 13.20 36.09
N LEU A 8 2.79 13.54 36.62
CA LEU A 8 1.50 13.18 36.01
C LEU A 8 1.27 13.89 34.67
N LEU A 9 1.66 15.17 34.54
CA LEU A 9 1.60 15.90 33.28
C LEU A 9 2.55 15.30 32.22
N ALA A 10 3.75 14.86 32.61
CA ALA A 10 4.68 14.22 31.71
C ALA A 10 4.17 12.84 31.22
N LEU A 11 3.56 12.04 32.11
CA LEU A 11 2.93 10.77 31.74
C LEU A 11 1.73 10.98 30.81
N LEU A 12 0.91 12.00 31.07
CA LEU A 12 -0.23 12.35 30.21
C LEU A 12 0.24 12.84 28.83
N ALA A 13 1.31 13.64 28.77
CA ALA A 13 1.89 14.06 27.49
C ALA A 13 2.46 12.87 26.70
N ALA A 14 3.12 11.93 27.38
CA ALA A 14 3.68 10.74 26.75
C ALA A 14 2.61 9.77 26.22
N SER A 15 1.46 9.65 26.90
CA SER A 15 0.36 8.80 26.44
C SER A 15 -0.41 9.38 25.25
N ILE A 16 -0.32 10.69 25.00
CA ILE A 16 -0.95 11.35 23.85
C ILE A 16 -0.09 11.19 22.57
N SER A 17 1.18 10.83 22.70
CA SER A 17 2.13 10.59 21.60
C SER A 17 1.78 9.33 20.79
N HIS A 18 0.72 9.38 19.99
CA HIS A 18 0.39 8.33 19.04
C HIS A 18 1.22 8.54 17.77
N ALA A 19 2.23 7.69 17.56
CA ALA A 19 2.90 7.62 16.28
C ALA A 19 1.98 6.88 15.29
N PHE A 20 1.35 7.61 14.38
CA PHE A 20 0.62 7.01 13.27
C PHE A 20 1.64 6.52 12.24
N ALA A 21 1.80 5.20 12.16
CA ALA A 21 2.66 4.53 11.17
C ALA A 21 1.86 4.07 9.93
N SER A 22 0.79 4.78 9.60
CA SER A 22 -0.04 4.53 8.42
C SER A 22 0.27 5.52 7.30
N ASP A 23 -0.22 5.23 6.10
CA ASP A 23 -0.17 6.18 5.00
C ASP A 23 -0.90 7.50 5.37
N PRO A 24 -0.41 8.65 4.90
CA PRO A 24 -1.07 9.94 5.08
C PRO A 24 -2.49 9.95 4.49
N SER A 25 -3.42 10.65 5.14
CA SER A 25 -4.77 10.84 4.61
C SER A 25 -4.76 11.66 3.31
N GLN A 26 -5.72 11.37 2.42
CA GLN A 26 -5.89 12.11 1.18
C GLN A 26 -6.39 13.54 1.43
N LEU A 27 -5.92 14.47 0.60
CA LEU A 27 -6.32 15.88 0.63
C LEU A 27 -7.26 16.26 -0.53
N GLN A 28 -7.54 15.32 -1.43
CA GLN A 28 -8.40 15.47 -2.61
C GLN A 28 -8.95 14.11 -3.03
N ASP A 29 -9.95 14.09 -3.92
CA ASP A 29 -10.66 12.88 -4.35
C ASP A 29 -9.73 11.80 -4.95
N PHE A 30 -8.74 12.21 -5.74
CA PHE A 30 -7.74 11.31 -6.30
C PHE A 30 -6.41 12.03 -6.56
N CYS A 31 -5.32 11.26 -6.56
CA CYS A 31 -3.99 11.71 -6.99
C CYS A 31 -3.31 10.54 -7.69
N VAL A 32 -3.68 10.26 -8.94
CA VAL A 32 -3.08 9.17 -9.72
C VAL A 32 -1.56 9.36 -9.79
N ALA A 33 -0.78 8.35 -9.42
CA ALA A 33 0.67 8.42 -9.51
C ALA A 33 1.11 8.68 -10.96
N ASP A 34 1.86 9.77 -11.16
CA ASP A 34 2.49 10.04 -12.44
C ASP A 34 3.67 9.07 -12.63
N LYS A 35 3.47 8.04 -13.46
CA LYS A 35 4.53 7.09 -13.84
C LYS A 35 5.31 7.56 -15.07
N ILE A 36 4.90 8.65 -15.72
CA ILE A 36 5.30 9.03 -17.08
C ILE A 36 6.48 10.02 -17.09
N LEU A 37 6.71 10.77 -16.01
CA LEU A 37 7.66 11.89 -16.03
C LEU A 37 9.09 11.52 -16.43
N TYR A 38 9.54 10.27 -16.26
CA TYR A 38 10.90 9.84 -16.60
C TYR A 38 11.12 9.57 -18.10
N MET A 39 10.10 9.08 -18.82
CA MET A 39 10.30 8.44 -20.13
C MET A 39 10.13 9.40 -21.31
N SER A 40 9.41 10.51 -21.14
CA SER A 40 9.07 11.42 -22.25
C SER A 40 9.85 12.72 -22.31
N LEU A 41 10.48 13.19 -21.20
CA LEU A 41 11.01 14.55 -21.14
C LEU A 41 12.42 14.70 -20.52
N GLY A 42 13.06 13.62 -20.08
CA GLY A 42 14.41 13.69 -19.47
C GLY A 42 14.47 14.43 -18.13
N VAL A 43 13.33 14.72 -17.51
CA VAL A 43 13.20 15.35 -16.20
C VAL A 43 13.13 14.25 -15.14
N LYS A 44 14.02 14.29 -14.14
CA LYS A 44 13.95 13.35 -13.01
C LYS A 44 12.63 13.59 -12.26
N GLN A 45 11.91 12.51 -11.94
CA GLN A 45 10.75 12.57 -11.06
C GLN A 45 11.10 13.33 -9.78
N VAL A 46 10.22 14.25 -9.38
CA VAL A 46 10.35 14.92 -8.09
C VAL A 46 10.25 13.84 -7.01
N LEU A 47 11.29 13.75 -6.17
CA LEU A 47 11.31 12.81 -5.07
C LEU A 47 10.45 13.37 -3.93
N VAL A 48 9.38 12.66 -3.62
CA VAL A 48 8.44 12.95 -2.52
C VAL A 48 8.19 11.66 -1.75
N ASN A 49 7.57 11.76 -0.57
CA ASN A 49 7.05 10.57 0.10
C ASN A 49 5.83 10.05 -0.68
N GLY A 50 5.96 8.89 -1.31
CA GLY A 50 4.98 8.37 -2.27
C GLY A 50 5.30 8.80 -3.71
N PHE A 51 4.29 9.24 -4.46
CA PHE A 51 4.44 9.63 -5.86
C PHE A 51 3.79 10.99 -6.13
N ALA A 52 4.39 11.77 -7.03
CA ALA A 52 3.76 12.97 -7.58
C ALA A 52 2.46 12.61 -8.34
N CYS A 53 1.48 13.52 -8.29
CA CYS A 53 0.21 13.32 -8.98
C CYS A 53 0.34 13.66 -10.47
N LYS A 54 -0.29 12.83 -11.31
CA LYS A 54 -0.59 13.12 -12.71
C LYS A 54 -1.57 14.30 -12.80
N ASP A 55 -1.49 15.07 -13.89
CA ASP A 55 -2.48 16.12 -14.19
C ASP A 55 -3.90 15.51 -14.16
N PRO A 56 -4.84 16.03 -13.33
CA PRO A 56 -6.21 15.55 -13.28
C PRO A 56 -6.91 15.51 -14.64
N ALA A 57 -6.58 16.43 -15.56
CA ALA A 57 -7.15 16.45 -16.91
C ALA A 57 -6.66 15.28 -17.80
N ALA A 58 -5.54 14.64 -17.44
CA ALA A 58 -4.98 13.51 -18.16
C ALA A 58 -5.32 12.15 -17.54
N VAL A 59 -6.02 12.13 -16.39
CA VAL A 59 -6.43 10.91 -15.70
C VAL A 59 -7.51 10.18 -16.51
N THR A 60 -7.35 8.86 -16.65
CA THR A 60 -8.31 8.01 -17.35
C THR A 60 -8.80 6.88 -16.46
N VAL A 61 -9.85 6.18 -16.88
CA VAL A 61 -10.41 5.07 -16.07
C VAL A 61 -9.41 3.93 -15.91
N GLU A 62 -8.54 3.72 -16.90
CA GLU A 62 -7.49 2.70 -16.89
C GLU A 62 -6.47 2.90 -15.76
N ASP A 63 -6.34 4.11 -15.21
CA ASP A 63 -5.48 4.40 -14.06
C ASP A 63 -5.97 3.71 -12.76
N PHE A 64 -7.21 3.23 -12.70
CA PHE A 64 -7.85 2.69 -11.49
C PHE A 64 -8.11 1.18 -11.48
N PHE A 65 -7.86 0.46 -12.57
CA PHE A 65 -8.19 -0.97 -12.68
C PHE A 65 -6.95 -1.86 -12.86
N SER A 66 -6.99 -3.07 -12.30
CA SER A 66 -6.00 -4.13 -12.59
C SER A 66 -6.64 -5.52 -12.66
N GLY A 67 -5.85 -6.48 -13.14
CA GLY A 67 -6.27 -7.83 -13.49
C GLY A 67 -6.12 -8.90 -12.40
N LEU A 68 -6.69 -8.71 -11.19
CA LEU A 68 -6.74 -9.79 -10.18
C LEU A 68 -7.64 -10.97 -10.56
N HIS A 69 -8.36 -10.88 -11.68
CA HIS A 69 -9.25 -11.94 -12.18
C HIS A 69 -8.49 -13.21 -12.58
N MET A 70 -7.22 -13.11 -12.96
CA MET A 70 -6.41 -14.28 -13.33
C MET A 70 -5.76 -14.94 -12.12
N ALA A 71 -5.75 -16.28 -12.10
CA ALA A 71 -5.00 -17.04 -11.11
C ALA A 71 -3.49 -16.99 -11.42
N GLY A 72 -2.67 -16.84 -10.38
CA GLY A 72 -1.21 -16.90 -10.50
C GLY A 72 -0.71 -18.33 -10.76
N ASN A 73 0.43 -18.46 -11.43
CA ASN A 73 1.05 -19.75 -11.73
C ASN A 73 1.71 -20.37 -10.48
N THR A 74 1.09 -21.44 -9.95
CA THR A 74 1.56 -22.18 -8.78
C THR A 74 2.50 -23.34 -9.10
N GLY A 75 2.87 -23.56 -10.37
CA GLY A 75 3.84 -24.55 -10.83
C GLY A 75 5.29 -24.21 -10.50
N ASN A 76 5.54 -23.69 -9.30
CA ASN A 76 6.83 -23.24 -8.80
C ASN A 76 7.19 -23.97 -7.50
N ARG A 77 8.43 -23.80 -7.01
CA ARG A 77 8.92 -24.54 -5.83
C ARG A 77 8.13 -24.28 -4.55
N GLN A 78 7.49 -23.12 -4.43
CA GLN A 78 6.70 -22.76 -3.27
C GLN A 78 5.27 -23.33 -3.36
N GLY A 79 4.81 -23.74 -4.55
CA GLY A 79 3.44 -24.14 -4.77
C GLY A 79 2.44 -23.00 -4.55
N SER A 80 2.89 -21.75 -4.56
CA SER A 80 2.03 -20.59 -4.33
C SER A 80 2.41 -19.43 -5.27
N ALA A 81 1.44 -18.56 -5.56
CA ALA A 81 1.65 -17.38 -6.40
C ALA A 81 0.98 -16.18 -5.76
N VAL A 82 1.76 -15.12 -5.51
CA VAL A 82 1.26 -13.85 -4.97
C VAL A 82 1.18 -12.84 -6.11
N THR A 83 -0.03 -12.40 -6.45
CA THR A 83 -0.28 -11.32 -7.40
C THR A 83 -0.63 -10.06 -6.61
N GLY A 84 0.36 -9.21 -6.39
CA GLY A 84 0.20 -7.95 -5.67
C GLY A 84 -0.35 -6.82 -6.55
N VAL A 85 -1.14 -5.95 -5.93
CA VAL A 85 -1.72 -4.74 -6.50
C VAL A 85 -1.48 -3.60 -5.54
N SER A 86 -0.41 -2.86 -5.78
CA SER A 86 -0.10 -1.59 -5.12
C SER A 86 -0.16 -0.45 -6.15
N VAL A 87 0.24 0.75 -5.73
CA VAL A 87 0.43 1.90 -6.62
C VAL A 87 1.32 1.59 -7.83
N ALA A 88 2.24 0.62 -7.70
CA ALA A 88 3.08 0.16 -8.79
C ALA A 88 2.27 -0.48 -9.94
N GLN A 89 1.18 -1.18 -9.64
CA GLN A 89 0.29 -1.79 -10.63
C GLN A 89 -0.88 -0.85 -11.00
N ILE A 90 -1.56 -0.26 -10.01
CA ILE A 90 -2.67 0.68 -10.22
C ILE A 90 -2.22 2.07 -9.76
N SER A 91 -1.93 2.98 -10.69
CA SER A 91 -1.50 4.35 -10.38
C SER A 91 -2.52 5.12 -9.54
N GLY A 92 -3.81 4.84 -9.70
CA GLY A 92 -4.90 5.42 -8.92
C GLY A 92 -4.94 5.03 -7.44
N LEU A 93 -4.16 4.03 -7.01
CA LEU A 93 -4.04 3.70 -5.58
C LEU A 93 -3.16 4.66 -4.78
N ASN A 94 -2.45 5.57 -5.45
CA ASN A 94 -1.63 6.56 -4.78
C ASN A 94 -2.49 7.41 -3.82
N THR A 95 -1.93 7.66 -2.64
CA THR A 95 -2.56 8.34 -1.48
C THR A 95 -3.78 7.66 -0.84
N LEU A 96 -4.38 6.60 -1.43
CA LEU A 96 -5.59 5.96 -0.87
C LEU A 96 -5.35 5.13 0.40
N GLY A 97 -4.10 4.84 0.76
CA GLY A 97 -3.78 4.07 1.97
C GLY A 97 -4.15 2.59 1.90
N ILE A 98 -4.41 2.06 0.70
CA ILE A 98 -4.80 0.66 0.49
C ILE A 98 -3.96 0.00 -0.60
N SER A 99 -3.78 -1.31 -0.46
CA SER A 99 -3.24 -2.21 -1.48
C SER A 99 -3.90 -3.57 -1.34
N LEU A 100 -3.87 -4.38 -2.40
CA LEU A 100 -4.48 -5.70 -2.42
C LEU A 100 -3.50 -6.74 -2.93
N ALA A 101 -3.76 -8.01 -2.63
CA ALA A 101 -3.06 -9.12 -3.28
C ALA A 101 -3.99 -10.33 -3.39
N ARG A 102 -3.94 -11.02 -4.54
CA ARG A 102 -4.49 -12.37 -4.68
C ARG A 102 -3.38 -13.38 -4.43
N ILE A 103 -3.68 -14.42 -3.66
CA ILE A 103 -2.74 -15.51 -3.41
C ILE A 103 -3.39 -16.81 -3.85
N ASN A 104 -2.76 -17.51 -4.77
CA ASN A 104 -3.14 -18.85 -5.21
C ASN A 104 -2.21 -19.89 -4.59
N TYR A 105 -2.76 -21.01 -4.16
CA TYR A 105 -2.01 -22.15 -3.61
C TYR A 105 -2.34 -23.41 -4.41
N ALA A 106 -1.32 -24.19 -4.74
CA ALA A 106 -1.46 -25.60 -5.12
C ALA A 106 -1.59 -26.46 -3.84
N PRO A 107 -1.98 -27.74 -3.96
CA PRO A 107 -1.91 -28.68 -2.83
C PRO A 107 -0.53 -28.66 -2.19
N TYR A 108 -0.49 -28.52 -0.86
CA TYR A 108 0.74 -28.40 -0.05
C TYR A 108 1.61 -27.16 -0.33
N GLY A 109 1.12 -26.23 -1.14
CA GLY A 109 1.78 -24.95 -1.40
C GLY A 109 1.83 -24.07 -0.15
N LEU A 110 2.86 -23.24 -0.06
CA LEU A 110 3.05 -22.33 1.06
C LEU A 110 3.50 -20.95 0.59
N ASN A 111 3.06 -19.92 1.29
CA ASN A 111 3.61 -18.57 1.17
C ASN A 111 4.54 -18.42 2.37
N PRO A 112 5.88 -18.36 2.16
CA PRO A 112 6.84 -18.44 3.25
C PRO A 112 6.60 -17.38 4.34
N PRO A 113 7.08 -17.62 5.57
CA PRO A 113 7.03 -16.60 6.63
C PRO A 113 7.64 -15.27 6.16
N HIS A 114 6.87 -14.19 6.26
CA HIS A 114 7.27 -12.84 5.86
C HIS A 114 6.59 -11.77 6.73
N ILE A 115 7.06 -10.53 6.64
CA ILE A 115 6.49 -9.36 7.31
C ILE A 115 6.14 -8.27 6.28
N ASN A 116 5.15 -7.44 6.61
CA ASN A 116 4.86 -6.21 5.88
C ASN A 116 5.24 -5.04 6.80
N PRO A 117 6.37 -4.34 6.55
CA PRO A 117 6.93 -3.41 7.53
C PRO A 117 6.06 -2.17 7.79
N CYS A 118 5.24 -1.77 6.80
CA CYS A 118 4.44 -0.54 6.85
C CYS A 118 2.94 -0.77 6.65
N ALA A 119 2.46 -2.01 6.79
CA ALA A 119 1.04 -2.31 6.56
C ALA A 119 0.56 -3.49 7.40
N THR A 120 -0.66 -3.39 7.90
CA THR A 120 -1.41 -4.54 8.41
C THR A 120 -2.07 -5.26 7.23
N LYS A 121 -2.42 -6.54 7.43
CA LYS A 121 -3.02 -7.37 6.38
C LYS A 121 -4.27 -8.06 6.90
N ILE A 122 -5.35 -7.94 6.14
CA ILE A 122 -6.60 -8.69 6.33
C ILE A 122 -6.70 -9.70 5.17
N LEU A 123 -7.03 -10.95 5.48
CA LEU A 123 -7.13 -12.03 4.51
C LEU A 123 -8.55 -12.57 4.44
N THR A 124 -9.03 -12.82 3.23
CA THR A 124 -10.30 -13.50 2.96
C THR A 124 -10.01 -14.71 2.07
N ILE A 125 -10.52 -15.87 2.48
CA ILE A 125 -10.43 -17.09 1.67
C ILE A 125 -11.62 -17.09 0.72
N LEU A 126 -11.34 -17.12 -0.59
CA LEU A 126 -12.37 -17.12 -1.64
C LEU A 126 -12.83 -18.54 -2.00
N GLU A 127 -11.91 -19.50 -1.92
CA GLU A 127 -12.14 -20.91 -2.24
C GLU A 127 -11.23 -21.75 -1.36
N ALA A 128 -11.76 -22.86 -0.87
CA ALA A 128 -11.02 -23.85 -0.09
C ALA A 128 -11.40 -25.25 -0.59
N SER A 129 -10.42 -26.15 -0.56
CA SER A 129 -10.53 -27.57 -0.90
C SER A 129 -10.58 -28.44 0.34
#